data_AF-A0A7S3AQD4-F1
#
_entry.id   AF-A0A7S3AQD4-F1
#
_cell.length_a   1.000
_cell.length_b   1.000
_cell.length_c   1.000
_cell.angle_alpha   90.00
_cell.angle_beta   90.00
_cell.angle_gamma   90.00
#
_symmetry.space_group_name_H-M   'P 1'
#
loop_
_entity.id
_entity.type
_entity.pdbx_description
1 polymer ?
#
loop_
_entity_poly.entity_id
_entity_poly.type
_entity_poly.pdbx_seq_one_letter_code
_entity_poly.pdbx_strand_id
1 'polypeptide(L)'
;AARRGCRAIASDVYPLSLQLISGAAAMGTPPLDVTPLHLDLFSPTPLPAADLVLAADVLYLTDLTRAVAHRVVEAKARGSTVMLTDSRRTHQGAFLTALEAAGVEAHFEPHRLDWLPGGQTEHADLLII
;
A
#
# COMPACT_ATOMS: atom_id res chain seq x y z
N ALA A 1 1.78 2.25 -11.02
CA ALA A 1 2.32 3.53 -10.52
C ALA A 1 3.66 3.89 -11.14
N ALA A 2 4.74 3.13 -10.91
CA ALA A 2 6.08 3.50 -11.42
C ALA A 2 6.16 3.70 -12.94
N ARG A 3 5.50 2.85 -13.75
CA ARG A 3 5.35 3.03 -15.21
C ARG A 3 4.62 4.33 -15.63
N ARG A 4 3.99 5.03 -14.67
CA ARG A 4 3.22 6.26 -14.85
C ARG A 4 3.94 7.48 -14.27
N GLY A 5 5.21 7.33 -13.85
CA GLY A 5 6.05 8.42 -13.35
C GLY A 5 6.11 8.57 -11.82
N CYS A 6 5.38 7.75 -11.05
CA CYS A 6 5.48 7.77 -9.59
C CYS A 6 6.82 7.18 -9.13
N ARG A 7 7.41 7.74 -8.08
CA ARG A 7 8.46 7.06 -7.33
C ARG A 7 7.79 6.10 -6.36
N ALA A 8 8.16 4.83 -6.39
CA ALA A 8 7.50 3.82 -5.57
C ALA A 8 8.46 3.24 -4.54
N ILE A 9 8.00 3.10 -3.30
CA ILE A 9 8.58 2.22 -2.31
C ILE A 9 7.70 0.97 -2.28
N ALA A 10 8.26 -0.18 -2.63
CA ALA A 10 7.55 -1.45 -2.59
C ALA A 10 8.08 -2.28 -1.42
N SER A 11 7.20 -2.61 -0.47
CA SER A 11 7.62 -3.25 0.77
C SER A 11 7.08 -4.66 0.94
N ASP A 12 7.83 -5.46 1.70
CA ASP A 12 7.48 -6.82 2.11
C ASP A 12 8.32 -7.20 3.35
N VAL A 13 7.86 -8.16 4.13
CA VAL A 13 8.64 -8.75 5.24
C VAL A 13 9.58 -9.86 4.73
N TYR A 14 9.27 -10.46 3.58
CA TYR A 14 10.03 -11.58 3.03
C TYR A 14 11.18 -11.11 2.11
N PRO A 15 12.44 -11.47 2.39
CA PRO A 15 13.58 -11.05 1.57
C PRO A 15 13.50 -11.49 0.10
N LEU A 16 12.90 -12.66 -0.16
CA LEU A 16 12.72 -13.16 -1.53
C LEU A 16 11.79 -12.24 -2.34
N SER A 17 10.68 -11.77 -1.75
CA SER A 17 9.79 -10.81 -2.42
C SER A 17 10.53 -9.53 -2.82
N LEU A 18 11.38 -9.01 -1.91
CA LEU A 18 12.18 -7.80 -2.18
C LEU A 18 13.18 -7.99 -3.33
N GLN A 19 13.80 -9.17 -3.43
CA GLN A 19 14.66 -9.51 -4.57
C GLN A 19 13.87 -9.56 -5.88
N LEU A 20 12.67 -10.15 -5.86
CA LEU A 20 11.80 -10.23 -7.04
C LEU A 20 11.32 -8.83 -7.48
N ILE A 21 10.93 -7.97 -6.54
CA ILE A 21 10.59 -6.56 -6.78
C ILE A 21 11.76 -5.83 -7.44
N SER A 22 12.97 -5.97 -6.89
CA SER A 22 14.18 -5.33 -7.41
C SER A 22 14.49 -5.79 -8.84
N GLY A 23 14.44 -7.10 -9.08
CA GLY A 23 14.64 -7.68 -10.40
C GLY A 23 13.61 -7.19 -11.42
N ALA A 24 12.32 -7.16 -11.05
CA ALA A 24 11.25 -6.69 -11.91
C ALA A 24 11.39 -5.20 -12.26
N ALA A 25 11.81 -4.36 -11.31
CA ALA A 25 12.06 -2.94 -11.54
C ALA A 25 13.23 -2.72 -12.51
N ALA A 26 14.32 -3.47 -12.34
CA ALA A 26 15.52 -3.38 -13.19
C ALA A 26 15.30 -3.90 -14.62
N MET A 27 14.42 -4.89 -14.80
CA MET A 27 14.07 -5.43 -16.12
C MET A 27 13.10 -4.54 -16.91
N GLY A 28 12.59 -3.45 -16.33
CA GLY A 28 11.80 -2.47 -17.07
C GLY A 28 12.63 -1.77 -18.15
N THR A 29 11.98 -1.35 -19.24
CA THR A 29 12.61 -0.53 -20.28
C THR A 29 11.82 0.77 -20.50
N PRO A 30 12.26 1.92 -19.96
CA PRO A 30 13.41 2.09 -19.06
C PRO A 30 13.17 1.44 -17.68
N PRO A 31 14.23 1.26 -16.86
CA PRO A 31 14.08 0.78 -15.49
C PRO A 31 13.08 1.62 -14.71
N LEU A 32 12.31 0.97 -13.83
CA LEU A 32 11.28 1.64 -13.04
C LEU A 32 11.89 2.23 -11.75
N ASP A 33 11.42 3.41 -11.35
CA ASP A 33 11.79 4.03 -10.06
C ASP A 33 11.02 3.34 -8.92
N VAL A 34 11.53 2.18 -8.49
CA VAL A 34 10.99 1.37 -7.41
C VAL A 34 12.11 1.04 -6.42
N THR A 35 11.95 1.47 -5.17
CA THR A 35 12.84 1.14 -4.06
C THR A 35 12.24 0.00 -3.24
N PRO A 36 12.89 -1.18 -3.15
CA PRO A 36 12.46 -2.24 -2.24
C PRO A 36 12.70 -1.81 -0.78
N LEU A 37 11.75 -2.10 0.11
CA LEU A 37 11.88 -1.83 1.53
C LEU A 37 11.46 -3.03 2.37
N HIS A 38 12.32 -3.50 3.26
CA HIS A 38 11.87 -4.44 4.29
C HIS A 38 10.95 -3.71 5.27
N LEU A 39 9.68 -4.13 5.35
CA LEU A 39 8.71 -3.57 6.27
C LEU A 39 7.95 -4.71 6.96
N ASP A 40 8.01 -4.70 8.29
CA ASP A 40 7.15 -5.51 9.14
C ASP A 40 6.03 -4.61 9.68
N LEU A 41 4.77 -4.89 9.32
CA LEU A 41 3.62 -4.08 9.72
C LEU A 41 3.36 -4.14 11.24
N PHE A 42 3.88 -5.16 11.92
CA PHE A 42 3.81 -5.30 13.38
C PHE A 42 4.93 -4.53 14.10
N SER A 43 5.97 -4.10 13.39
CA SER A 43 7.08 -3.34 13.96
C SER A 43 6.66 -1.91 14.35
N PRO A 44 7.17 -1.32 15.44
CA PRO A 44 6.90 0.08 15.78
C PRO A 44 7.59 1.08 14.83
N THR A 45 8.44 0.62 13.90
CA THR A 45 9.11 1.49 12.92
C THR A 45 8.06 2.29 12.12
N PRO A 46 8.19 3.62 12.05
CA PRO A 46 7.26 4.43 11.26
C PRO A 46 7.32 4.09 9.76
N LEU A 47 6.17 4.21 9.10
CA LEU A 47 6.10 4.21 7.63
C LEU A 47 6.94 5.35 7.05
N PRO A 48 7.62 5.10 5.91
CA PRO A 48 8.16 6.17 5.08
C PRO A 48 7.06 7.18 4.71
N ALA A 49 7.45 8.44 4.51
CA ALA A 49 6.53 9.44 3.97
C ALA A 49 6.16 9.08 2.53
N ALA A 50 4.88 9.22 2.21
CA ALA A 50 4.33 9.01 0.87
C ALA A 50 3.04 9.82 0.71
N ASP A 51 2.77 10.29 -0.51
CA ASP A 51 1.52 10.97 -0.84
C ASP A 51 0.37 9.96 -0.92
N LEU A 52 0.68 8.74 -1.39
CA LEU A 52 -0.24 7.63 -1.52
C LEU A 52 0.32 6.39 -0.82
N VAL A 53 -0.52 5.71 -0.04
CA VAL A 53 -0.24 4.37 0.50
C VAL A 53 -1.23 3.38 -0.11
N LEU A 54 -0.71 2.31 -0.70
CA LEU A 54 -1.49 1.23 -1.29
C LEU A 54 -1.30 -0.05 -0.47
N ALA A 55 -2.39 -0.63 0.01
CA ALA A 55 -2.41 -1.95 0.65
C ALA A 55 -3.21 -2.93 -0.22
N ALA A 56 -2.64 -4.08 -0.56
CA ALA A 56 -3.27 -5.01 -1.51
C ALA A 56 -3.38 -6.44 -0.95
N ASP A 57 -4.62 -6.95 -0.89
CA ASP A 57 -4.96 -8.30 -0.41
C ASP A 57 -4.33 -8.62 0.96
N VAL A 58 -4.52 -7.72 1.94
CA VAL A 58 -3.94 -7.83 3.30
C VAL A 58 -4.98 -8.11 4.39
N LEU A 59 -6.27 -8.29 4.04
CA LEU A 59 -7.35 -8.52 5.02
C LEU A 59 -7.70 -9.99 5.23
N TYR A 60 -6.73 -10.89 5.03
CA TYR A 60 -6.92 -12.34 5.08
C TYR A 60 -6.56 -12.99 6.43
N LEU A 61 -5.88 -12.27 7.32
CA LEU A 61 -5.66 -12.67 8.72
C LEU A 61 -6.11 -11.54 9.65
N THR A 62 -6.74 -11.89 10.78
CA THR A 62 -7.25 -10.92 11.76
C THR A 62 -6.14 -10.03 12.33
N ASP A 63 -5.01 -10.61 12.75
CA ASP A 63 -3.92 -9.83 13.36
C ASP A 63 -3.24 -8.92 12.34
N LEU A 64 -3.03 -9.43 11.12
CA LEU A 64 -2.55 -8.63 9.99
C LEU A 64 -3.50 -7.47 9.70
N THR A 65 -4.80 -7.72 9.70
CA THR A 65 -5.83 -6.69 9.47
C THR A 65 -5.72 -5.55 10.50
N ARG A 66 -5.50 -5.88 11.77
CA ARG A 66 -5.30 -4.87 12.82
C ARG A 66 -4.00 -4.10 12.61
N ALA A 67 -2.92 -4.79 12.28
CA ALA A 67 -1.64 -4.13 11.98
C ALA A 67 -1.79 -3.16 10.79
N VAL A 68 -2.47 -3.58 9.72
CA VAL A 68 -2.77 -2.71 8.56
C VAL A 68 -3.61 -1.51 8.98
N ALA A 69 -4.66 -1.69 9.79
CA ALA A 69 -5.46 -0.57 10.28
C ALA A 69 -4.60 0.47 11.03
N HIS A 70 -3.69 0.02 11.90
CA HIS A 70 -2.73 0.91 12.57
C HIS A 70 -1.85 1.68 11.58
N ARG A 71 -1.35 1.02 10.53
CA ARG A 71 -0.55 1.68 9.48
C ARG A 71 -1.37 2.68 8.66
N VAL A 72 -2.63 2.39 8.40
CA VAL A 72 -3.54 3.31 7.71
C VAL A 72 -3.79 4.57 8.55
N VAL A 73 -4.02 4.43 9.86
CA VAL A 73 -4.14 5.57 10.78
C VAL A 73 -2.87 6.41 10.77
N GLU A 74 -1.70 5.75 10.83
CA GLU A 74 -0.39 6.41 10.80
C GLU A 74 -0.15 7.21 9.50
N ALA A 75 -0.55 6.66 8.35
CA ALA A 75 -0.47 7.34 7.06
C ALA A 75 -1.45 8.52 6.97
N LYS A 76 -2.71 8.30 7.38
CA LYS A 76 -3.76 9.34 7.38
C LYS A 76 -3.42 10.51 8.29
N ALA A 77 -2.84 10.26 9.46
CA ALA A 77 -2.39 11.30 10.39
C ALA A 77 -1.32 12.23 9.77
N ARG A 78 -0.58 11.77 8.76
CA ARG A 78 0.37 12.56 7.98
C ARG A 78 -0.22 13.22 6.73
N GLY A 79 -1.50 13.02 6.45
CA GLY A 79 -2.17 13.55 5.26
C GLY A 79 -2.04 12.69 4.00
N SER A 80 -1.50 11.47 4.10
CA SER A 80 -1.43 10.56 2.97
C SER A 80 -2.83 10.12 2.51
N THR A 81 -3.01 9.99 1.21
CA THR A 81 -4.14 9.22 0.66
C THR A 81 -3.87 7.74 0.86
N VAL A 82 -4.88 6.97 1.27
CA VAL A 82 -4.75 5.52 1.45
C VAL A 82 -5.75 4.83 0.55
N MET A 83 -5.26 3.88 -0.25
CA MET A 83 -6.08 2.96 -1.03
C MET A 83 -5.86 1.55 -0.54
N LEU A 84 -6.95 0.85 -0.24
CA LEU A 84 -6.92 -0.56 0.11
C LEU A 84 -7.74 -1.34 -0.91
N THR A 85 -7.13 -2.35 -1.51
CA THR A 85 -7.80 -3.29 -2.41
C THR A 85 -7.75 -4.67 -1.80
N ASP A 86 -8.89 -5.34 -1.68
CA ASP A 86 -8.93 -6.73 -1.21
C ASP A 86 -10.03 -7.49 -1.95
N SER A 87 -9.62 -8.60 -2.56
CA SER A 87 -10.46 -9.45 -3.41
C SER A 87 -11.48 -10.28 -2.62
N ARG A 88 -11.22 -10.57 -1.35
CA ARG A 88 -12.05 -11.47 -0.52
C ARG A 88 -12.79 -10.76 0.60
N ARG A 89 -12.24 -9.64 1.07
CA ARG A 89 -12.77 -8.78 2.15
C ARG A 89 -13.07 -9.54 3.45
N THR A 90 -12.33 -10.63 3.70
CA THR A 90 -12.63 -11.60 4.76
C THR A 90 -12.76 -10.96 6.15
N HIS A 91 -11.84 -10.05 6.48
CA HIS A 91 -11.82 -9.36 7.78
C HIS A 91 -12.14 -7.87 7.68
N GLN A 92 -12.88 -7.43 6.64
CA GLN A 92 -13.25 -6.03 6.44
C GLN A 92 -13.93 -5.40 7.66
N GLY A 93 -14.83 -6.14 8.35
CA GLY A 93 -15.49 -5.63 9.55
C GLY A 93 -14.50 -5.28 10.67
N ALA A 94 -13.54 -6.16 10.93
CA ALA A 94 -12.50 -5.92 11.93
C ALA A 94 -11.60 -4.73 11.57
N PHE A 95 -11.31 -4.55 10.29
CA PHE A 95 -10.57 -3.40 9.77
C PHE A 95 -11.33 -2.09 10.03
N LEU A 96 -12.61 -2.02 9.64
CA LEU A 96 -13.44 -0.84 9.82
C LEU A 96 -13.62 -0.47 11.29
N THR A 97 -13.89 -1.46 12.16
CA THR A 97 -13.97 -1.21 13.61
C THR A 97 -12.67 -0.65 14.18
N ALA A 98 -11.51 -1.12 13.71
CA ALA A 98 -10.22 -0.61 14.16
C ALA A 98 -9.97 0.84 13.70
N LEU A 99 -10.39 1.19 12.48
CA LEU A 99 -10.30 2.58 11.98
C LEU A 99 -11.26 3.52 12.72
N GLU A 100 -12.50 3.09 12.93
CA GLU A 100 -13.51 3.86 13.65
C GLU A 100 -13.06 4.16 15.09
N ALA A 101 -12.49 3.17 15.78
CA ALA A 101 -11.93 3.35 17.13
C ALA A 101 -10.78 4.38 17.16
N ALA A 102 -10.11 4.61 16.03
CA ALA A 102 -9.06 5.62 15.88
C ALA A 102 -9.57 6.96 15.32
N GLY A 103 -10.88 7.11 15.14
CA GLY A 103 -11.49 8.32 14.58
C GLY A 103 -11.23 8.50 13.08
N VAL A 104 -10.89 7.43 12.37
CA VAL A 104 -10.69 7.43 10.92
C VAL A 104 -11.92 6.86 10.23
N GLU A 105 -12.61 7.70 9.47
CA GLU A 105 -13.71 7.26 8.62
C GLU A 105 -13.17 6.59 7.34
N ALA A 106 -13.72 5.42 7.00
CA ALA A 106 -13.38 4.70 5.78
C ALA A 106 -14.59 3.94 5.23
N HIS A 107 -14.69 3.92 3.90
CA HIS A 107 -15.76 3.24 3.18
C HIS A 107 -15.15 2.30 2.14
N PHE A 108 -15.77 1.13 1.95
CA PHE A 108 -15.37 0.18 0.90
C PHE A 108 -16.34 0.27 -0.26
N GLU A 109 -15.86 0.79 -1.38
CA GLU A 109 -16.64 0.86 -2.60
C GLU A 109 -16.22 -0.28 -3.55
N PRO A 110 -17.17 -1.03 -4.13
CA PRO A 110 -16.87 -1.91 -5.24
C PRO A 110 -16.44 -1.08 -6.45
N HIS A 111 -15.14 -1.04 -6.71
CA HIS A 111 -14.61 -0.45 -7.94
C HIS A 111 -13.99 -1.53 -8.83
N ARG A 112 -14.44 -1.54 -10.09
CA ARG A 112 -13.70 -2.19 -11.17
C ARG A 112 -12.67 -1.20 -11.65
N LEU A 113 -11.39 -1.53 -11.50
CA LEU A 113 -10.32 -0.76 -12.11
C LEU A 113 -10.22 -1.17 -13.57
N ASP A 114 -10.80 -0.37 -14.45
CA ASP A 114 -10.57 -0.51 -15.89
C ASP A 114 -9.16 0.00 -16.21
N TRP A 115 -8.36 -0.82 -16.90
CA TRP A 115 -7.02 -0.41 -17.33
C TRP A 115 -7.14 0.64 -18.43
N LEU A 116 -6.89 1.90 -18.09
CA LEU A 116 -6.83 3.00 -19.05
C LEU A 116 -5.38 3.27 -19.48
N PRO A 117 -4.94 2.93 -20.70
CA PRO A 117 -3.64 3.36 -21.20
C PRO A 117 -3.60 4.90 -21.31
N GLY A 118 -2.48 5.54 -20.94
CA GLY A 118 -2.21 6.94 -21.34
C GLY A 118 -2.09 8.06 -20.28
N GLY A 119 -2.61 7.96 -19.06
CA GLY A 119 -2.36 9.00 -18.04
C GLY A 119 -0.88 9.09 -17.60
N GLN A 120 -0.27 10.27 -17.67
CA GLN A 120 0.93 10.61 -16.89
C GLN A 120 0.46 11.15 -15.53
N THR A 121 1.14 10.74 -14.46
CA THR A 121 0.95 11.30 -13.12
C THR A 121 2.17 12.15 -12.81
N GLU A 122 1.96 13.37 -12.31
CA GLU A 122 3.02 14.17 -11.71
C GLU A 122 3.65 13.42 -10.52
N HIS A 123 4.88 13.78 -10.16
CA HIS A 123 5.76 13.10 -9.21
C HIS A 123 5.12 12.84 -7.83
N ALA A 124 4.33 11.78 -7.70
CA ALA A 124 3.78 11.31 -6.43
C ALA A 124 4.66 10.20 -5.86
N ASP A 125 4.91 10.26 -4.56
CA ASP A 125 5.56 9.21 -3.80
C ASP A 125 4.51 8.19 -3.36
N LEU A 126 4.68 6.94 -3.80
CA LEU A 126 3.80 5.82 -3.47
C LEU A 126 4.51 4.84 -2.55
N LEU A 127 3.87 4.47 -1.44
CA LEU A 127 4.26 3.33 -0.63
C LEU A 127 3.29 2.17 -0.88
N ILE A 128 3.83 0.97 -1.15
CA ILE A 128 3.07 -0.27 -1.27
C ILE A 128 3.37 -1.14 -0.06
N ILE A 129 2.32 -1.49 0.69
CA ILE A 129 2.36 -2.35 1.89
C ILE A 129 1.53 -3.61 1.72
#